data_AF-A0A1Y3B894-F1
#
_entry.id   AF-A0A1Y3B894-F1
#
_cell.length_a   1.000
_cell.length_b   1.000
_cell.length_c   1.000
_cell.angle_alpha   90.00
_cell.angle_beta   90.00
_cell.angle_gamma   90.00
#
_symmetry.space_group_name_H-M   'P 1'
#
loop_
_entity.id
_entity.type
_entity.pdbx_description
1 polymer ?
#
loop_
_entity_poly.entity_id
_entity_poly.type
_entity_poly.pdbx_seq_one_letter_code
_entity_poly.pdbx_strand_id
1 'polypeptide(L)'
;YLVSQLFDVCGQSTIEQISKNEEIIIPWGTGIIGHVAETGEAVNIPDCYKDSRFTDTIDQKTGYKTRNMLCNPIYDIDGEVMGVAQVINKKDSKCFNRNDENVFGKYLQFCGIGLRNAQIYERSQLENKRNQVLLDLARM
;
A
#
# COMPACT_ATOMS: atom_id res chain seq x y z
N TYR A 1 -8.25 8.12 5.04
CA TYR A 1 -7.67 8.12 3.68
C TYR A 1 -6.53 7.14 3.66
N LEU A 2 -6.35 6.44 2.53
CA LEU A 2 -5.15 5.65 2.24
C LEU A 2 -4.19 6.54 1.48
N VAL A 3 -2.93 6.60 1.92
CA VAL A 3 -1.88 7.40 1.28
C VAL A 3 -0.82 6.45 0.77
N SER A 4 -0.57 6.48 -0.54
CA SER A 4 0.43 5.66 -1.19
C SER A 4 1.79 6.36 -1.14
N GLN A 5 2.67 5.91 -0.25
CA GLN A 5 4.07 6.37 -0.21
C GLN A 5 4.94 5.73 -1.31
N LEU A 6 4.49 4.59 -1.84
CA LEU A 6 5.12 3.91 -2.96
C LEU A 6 4.09 3.76 -4.07
N PHE A 7 4.32 4.39 -5.21
CA PHE A 7 3.47 4.29 -6.38
C PHE A 7 4.32 3.99 -7.63
N ASP A 8 3.79 3.16 -8.53
CA ASP A 8 4.42 2.74 -9.80
C ASP A 8 5.89 2.26 -9.65
N VAL A 9 6.09 1.21 -8.84
CA VAL A 9 7.42 0.63 -8.59
C VAL A 9 7.56 -0.67 -9.37
N CYS A 10 8.61 -0.76 -10.19
CA CYS A 10 8.98 -1.96 -10.92
C CYS A 10 10.45 -2.34 -10.65
N GLY A 11 10.88 -3.53 -11.08
CA GLY A 11 12.26 -4.00 -10.85
C GLY A 11 13.37 -3.16 -11.50
N GLN A 12 13.01 -2.17 -12.32
CA GLN A 12 13.94 -1.23 -12.96
C GLN A 12 13.87 0.18 -12.32
N SER A 13 12.97 0.41 -11.37
CA SER A 13 12.78 1.72 -10.74
C SER A 13 13.95 2.04 -9.81
N THR A 14 14.49 3.26 -9.93
CA THR A 14 15.54 3.77 -9.03
C THR A 14 14.93 4.45 -7.80
N ILE A 15 15.63 4.42 -6.66
CA ILE A 15 15.21 5.09 -5.41
C ILE A 15 14.84 6.56 -5.63
N GLU A 16 15.59 7.27 -6.47
CA GLU A 16 15.34 8.68 -6.82
C GLU A 16 14.04 8.92 -7.60
N GLN A 17 13.57 7.93 -8.35
CA GLN A 17 12.30 8.01 -9.07
C GLN A 17 11.14 7.75 -8.11
N ILE A 18 11.30 6.79 -7.20
CA ILE A 18 10.31 6.43 -6.19
C ILE A 18 10.05 7.62 -5.26
N SER A 19 11.09 8.36 -4.85
CA SER A 19 10.95 9.53 -3.97
C SER A 19 10.36 10.78 -4.64
N LYS A 20 10.33 10.82 -5.98
CA LYS A 20 9.74 11.93 -6.76
C LYS A 20 8.28 11.69 -7.14
N ASN A 21 7.75 10.49 -6.94
CA ASN A 21 6.37 10.20 -7.29
C ASN A 21 5.41 10.96 -6.35
N GLU A 22 4.38 11.58 -6.92
CA GLU A 22 3.35 12.27 -6.16
C GLU A 22 2.58 11.27 -5.29
N GLU A 23 2.28 11.67 -4.05
CA GLU A 23 1.47 10.86 -3.14
C GLU A 23 0.08 10.66 -3.72
N ILE A 24 -0.32 9.40 -3.91
CA ILE A 24 -1.69 9.07 -4.29
C ILE A 24 -2.53 8.92 -3.04
N ILE A 25 -3.52 9.81 -2.90
CA ILE A 25 -4.48 9.81 -1.81
C ILE A 25 -5.79 9.21 -2.29
N ILE A 26 -6.22 8.15 -1.62
CA ILE A 26 -7.46 7.44 -1.93
C ILE A 26 -8.39 7.55 -0.70
N PRO A 27 -9.64 7.98 -0.86
CA PRO A 27 -10.59 7.98 0.25
C PRO A 27 -10.80 6.56 0.80
N TRP A 28 -11.06 6.47 2.09
CA TRP A 28 -11.34 5.17 2.72
C TRP A 28 -12.62 4.56 2.12
N GLY A 29 -12.67 3.24 1.98
CA GLY A 29 -13.80 2.51 1.37
C GLY A 29 -13.99 2.72 -0.13
N THR A 30 -13.09 3.46 -0.80
CA THR A 30 -13.19 3.71 -2.24
C THR A 30 -12.34 2.74 -3.05
N GLY A 31 -12.95 2.15 -4.08
CA GLY A 31 -12.26 1.27 -5.00
C GLY A 31 -11.91 -0.11 -4.42
N ILE A 32 -11.12 -0.88 -5.17
CA ILE A 32 -10.60 -2.18 -4.72
C ILE A 32 -9.77 -2.04 -3.46
N ILE A 33 -8.88 -1.05 -3.42
CA ILE A 33 -7.97 -0.85 -2.29
C ILE A 33 -8.76 -0.52 -1.02
N GLY A 34 -9.78 0.35 -1.10
CA GLY A 34 -10.65 0.67 0.03
C GLY A 34 -11.42 -0.55 0.53
N HIS A 35 -11.95 -1.37 -0.39
CA HIS A 35 -12.64 -2.61 -0.03
C HIS A 35 -11.70 -3.59 0.71
N VAL A 36 -10.48 -3.81 0.20
CA VAL A 36 -9.49 -4.69 0.85
C VAL A 36 -9.05 -4.14 2.20
N ALA A 37 -8.90 -2.82 2.32
CA ALA A 37 -8.55 -2.17 3.59
C ALA A 37 -9.65 -2.34 4.66
N GLU A 38 -10.93 -2.35 4.26
CA GLU A 38 -12.07 -2.51 5.15
C GLU A 38 -12.35 -3.96 5.54
N THR A 39 -12.27 -4.89 4.58
CA THR A 39 -12.66 -6.28 4.81
C THR A 39 -11.49 -7.15 5.29
N GLY A 40 -10.25 -6.77 4.98
CA GLY A 40 -9.10 -7.66 5.11
C GLY A 40 -9.12 -8.84 4.12
N GLU A 41 -10.03 -8.86 3.16
CA GLU A 41 -10.09 -9.95 2.19
C GLU A 41 -9.23 -9.62 0.97
N ALA A 42 -8.31 -10.53 0.62
CA ALA A 42 -7.53 -10.40 -0.60
C ALA A 42 -8.43 -10.54 -1.84
N VAL A 43 -8.15 -9.73 -2.87
CA VAL A 43 -8.93 -9.65 -4.09
C VAL A 43 -8.04 -9.87 -5.30
N ASN A 44 -8.34 -10.91 -6.09
CA ASN A 44 -7.69 -11.20 -7.37
C ASN A 44 -8.67 -10.95 -8.51
N ILE A 45 -8.34 -9.99 -9.39
CA ILE A 45 -9.20 -9.54 -10.48
C ILE A 45 -8.52 -9.84 -11.82
N PRO A 46 -9.06 -10.79 -12.60
CA PRO A 46 -8.62 -11.09 -13.96
C PRO A 46 -8.78 -9.94 -14.96
N ASP A 47 -9.83 -9.12 -14.79
CA ASP A 47 -10.19 -8.03 -15.69
C ASP A 47 -10.78 -6.86 -14.89
N CYS A 48 -9.96 -5.84 -14.62
CA CYS A 48 -10.35 -4.74 -13.73
C CYS A 48 -11.53 -3.92 -14.26
N TYR A 49 -11.65 -3.76 -15.58
CA TYR A 49 -12.73 -2.99 -16.20
C TYR A 49 -14.10 -3.69 -16.14
N LYS A 50 -14.14 -4.96 -15.70
CA LYS A 50 -15.38 -5.71 -15.46
C LYS A 50 -15.79 -5.74 -13.99
N ASP A 51 -14.93 -5.33 -13.07
CA ASP A 51 -15.27 -5.28 -11.65
C ASP A 51 -15.92 -3.93 -11.32
N SER A 52 -17.14 -3.96 -10.78
CA SER A 52 -17.90 -2.75 -10.41
C SER A 52 -17.22 -1.90 -9.33
N ARG A 53 -16.31 -2.49 -8.56
CA ARG A 53 -15.56 -1.79 -7.50
C ARG A 53 -14.29 -1.15 -8.04
N PHE A 54 -13.89 -1.43 -9.28
CA PHE A 54 -12.72 -0.79 -9.88
C PHE A 54 -13.05 0.64 -10.30
N THR A 55 -12.08 1.55 -10.15
CA THR A 55 -12.21 2.94 -10.60
C THR A 55 -10.98 3.29 -11.44
N ASP A 56 -11.22 3.81 -12.63
CA ASP A 56 -10.18 4.15 -13.61
C ASP A 56 -9.56 5.54 -13.37
N THR A 57 -9.89 6.22 -12.27
CA THR A 57 -9.38 7.57 -11.96
C THR A 57 -7.85 7.62 -11.91
N ILE A 58 -7.20 6.58 -11.37
CA ILE A 58 -5.73 6.48 -11.32
C ILE A 58 -5.17 6.17 -12.71
N ASP A 59 -5.81 5.28 -13.47
CA ASP A 59 -5.47 4.97 -14.86
C ASP A 59 -5.51 6.23 -15.74
N GLN A 60 -6.54 7.06 -15.60
CA GLN A 60 -6.70 8.33 -16.33
C GLN A 60 -5.61 9.36 -15.96
N LYS A 61 -5.24 9.46 -14.67
CA LYS A 61 -4.19 10.38 -14.21
C LYS A 61 -2.79 9.96 -14.67
N THR A 62 -2.55 8.66 -14.74
CA THR A 62 -1.22 8.10 -15.04
C THR A 62 -1.04 7.75 -16.52
N GLY A 63 -2.14 7.71 -17.28
CA GLY A 63 -2.16 7.18 -18.65
C GLY A 63 -2.00 5.66 -18.72
N TYR A 64 -2.04 4.97 -17.58
CA TYR A 64 -1.86 3.52 -17.51
C TYR A 64 -3.17 2.79 -17.75
N LYS A 65 -3.10 1.54 -18.25
CA LYS A 65 -4.27 0.66 -18.35
C LYS A 65 -4.09 -0.56 -17.46
N THR A 66 -4.85 -0.61 -16.38
CA THR A 66 -4.84 -1.72 -15.43
C THR A 66 -5.71 -2.87 -15.96
N ARG A 67 -5.07 -3.91 -16.51
CA ARG A 67 -5.75 -5.08 -17.10
C ARG A 67 -6.17 -6.08 -16.03
N ASN A 68 -5.23 -6.51 -15.21
CA ASN A 68 -5.45 -7.44 -14.10
C ASN A 68 -4.78 -6.89 -12.84
N MET A 69 -5.28 -7.30 -11.68
CA MET A 69 -4.82 -6.83 -10.38
C MET A 69 -4.91 -7.93 -9.34
N LEU A 70 -3.92 -7.99 -8.45
CA LEU A 70 -3.98 -8.74 -7.20
C LEU A 70 -3.73 -7.75 -6.06
N CYS A 71 -4.69 -7.65 -5.15
CA CYS A 71 -4.70 -6.68 -4.05
C CYS A 71 -4.86 -7.43 -2.73
N ASN A 72 -3.91 -7.27 -1.83
CA ASN A 72 -3.86 -7.97 -0.56
C ASN A 72 -3.65 -6.97 0.59
N PRO A 73 -4.29 -7.21 1.75
CA PRO A 73 -4.01 -6.44 2.94
C PRO A 73 -2.62 -6.80 3.50
N ILE A 74 -2.03 -5.84 4.21
CA ILE A 74 -0.84 -6.01 5.01
C ILE A 74 -1.28 -6.01 6.47
N TYR A 75 -1.01 -7.10 7.18
CA TYR A 75 -1.37 -7.26 8.58
C TYR A 75 -0.19 -6.95 9.49
N ASP A 76 -0.45 -6.37 10.67
CA ASP A 76 0.51 -6.44 11.78
C ASP A 76 0.50 -7.81 12.47
N ILE A 77 1.33 -7.94 13.51
CA ILE A 77 1.43 -9.14 14.34
C ILE A 77 0.16 -9.42 15.16
N ASP A 78 -0.67 -8.40 15.38
CA ASP A 78 -1.91 -8.47 16.16
C ASP A 78 -3.11 -8.87 15.26
N GLY A 79 -2.89 -8.91 13.94
CA GLY A 79 -3.90 -9.27 12.93
C GLY A 79 -4.66 -8.07 12.38
N GLU A 80 -4.25 -6.85 12.71
CA GLU A 80 -4.89 -5.62 12.25
C GLU A 80 -4.34 -5.20 10.88
N VAL A 81 -5.21 -4.67 10.01
CA VAL A 81 -4.82 -4.19 8.68
C VAL A 81 -4.04 -2.89 8.81
N MET A 82 -2.75 -2.93 8.52
CA MET A 82 -1.85 -1.77 8.53
C MET A 82 -1.79 -1.03 7.20
N GLY A 83 -2.13 -1.71 6.12
CA GLY A 83 -2.09 -1.14 4.79
C GLY A 83 -2.55 -2.14 3.75
N VAL A 84 -2.44 -1.76 2.49
CA VAL A 84 -2.82 -2.59 1.35
C VAL A 84 -1.70 -2.53 0.33
N ALA A 85 -1.33 -3.68 -0.22
CA ALA A 85 -0.42 -3.78 -1.34
C ALA A 85 -1.17 -4.31 -2.55
N GLN A 86 -0.85 -3.76 -3.71
CA GLN A 86 -1.39 -4.23 -4.97
C GLN A 86 -0.28 -4.45 -5.99
N VAL A 87 -0.46 -5.46 -6.82
CA VAL A 87 0.32 -5.69 -8.02
C VAL A 87 -0.62 -5.72 -9.21
N ILE A 88 -0.23 -5.05 -10.29
CA ILE A 88 -1.04 -4.90 -11.49
C ILE A 88 -0.30 -5.44 -12.71
N ASN A 89 -1.05 -5.80 -13.75
CA ASN A 89 -0.53 -6.10 -15.08
C ASN A 89 0.56 -7.17 -15.09
N LYS A 90 0.21 -8.39 -14.68
CA LYS A 90 1.07 -9.57 -14.85
C LYS A 90 1.60 -9.65 -16.29
N LYS A 91 2.91 -9.88 -16.42
CA LYS A 91 3.64 -9.90 -17.70
C LYS A 91 3.46 -11.23 -18.45
N ASP A 92 3.69 -12.35 -17.76
CA ASP A 92 3.78 -13.68 -18.39
C ASP A 92 2.45 -14.44 -18.48
N SER A 93 1.35 -13.83 -18.02
CA SER A 93 0.04 -14.47 -18.05
C SER A 93 -1.09 -13.43 -18.04
N LYS A 94 -2.29 -13.89 -18.40
CA LYS A 94 -3.50 -13.07 -18.39
C LYS A 94 -4.01 -12.78 -16.98
N CYS A 95 -3.73 -13.65 -15.99
CA CYS A 95 -4.25 -13.52 -14.62
C CYS A 95 -3.22 -13.99 -13.58
N PHE A 96 -3.38 -13.49 -12.35
CA PHE A 96 -2.69 -14.05 -11.18
C PHE A 96 -3.32 -15.40 -10.82
N ASN A 97 -2.47 -16.38 -10.51
CA ASN A 97 -2.89 -17.72 -10.10
C ASN A 97 -2.77 -17.87 -8.57
N ARG A 98 -3.24 -19.01 -8.06
CA ARG A 98 -3.20 -19.31 -6.62
C ARG A 98 -1.80 -19.37 -6.01
N ASN A 99 -0.78 -19.69 -6.82
CA ASN A 99 0.60 -19.64 -6.36
C ASN A 99 1.07 -18.19 -6.18
N ASP A 100 0.71 -17.29 -7.10
CA ASP A 100 1.00 -15.86 -6.98
C ASP A 100 0.33 -15.27 -5.73
N GLU A 101 -0.94 -15.59 -5.49
CA GLU A 101 -1.68 -15.18 -4.28
C GLU A 101 -0.96 -15.63 -2.99
N ASN A 102 -0.54 -16.89 -2.94
CA ASN A 102 0.12 -17.47 -1.77
C ASN A 102 1.51 -16.85 -1.54
N VAL A 103 2.31 -16.70 -2.60
CA VAL A 103 3.63 -16.07 -2.51
C VAL A 103 3.48 -14.62 -2.08
N PHE A 104 2.60 -13.87 -2.73
CA PHE A 104 2.38 -12.45 -2.42
C PHE A 104 1.90 -12.27 -0.98
N GLY A 105 0.90 -13.03 -0.54
CA GLY A 105 0.41 -12.98 0.84
C GLY A 105 1.49 -13.26 1.87
N LYS A 106 2.35 -14.26 1.64
CA LYS A 106 3.48 -14.58 2.54
C LYS A 106 4.50 -13.44 2.63
N TYR A 107 4.83 -12.80 1.51
CA TYR A 107 5.73 -11.64 1.53
C TYR A 107 5.14 -10.47 2.33
N LEU A 108 3.85 -10.21 2.17
CA LEU A 108 3.18 -9.12 2.88
C LEU A 108 3.13 -9.34 4.39
N GLN A 109 3.09 -10.59 4.86
CA GLN A 109 3.23 -10.88 6.30
C GLN A 109 4.57 -10.37 6.85
N PHE A 110 5.67 -10.55 6.11
CA PHE A 110 6.97 -10.01 6.51
C PHE A 110 7.01 -8.47 6.41
N CYS A 111 6.41 -7.90 5.36
CA CYS A 111 6.31 -6.45 5.21
C CYS A 111 5.57 -5.81 6.39
N GLY A 112 4.52 -6.45 6.89
CA GLY A 112 3.75 -5.99 8.05
C GLY A 112 4.60 -5.81 9.31
N ILE A 113 5.48 -6.77 9.60
CA ILE A 113 6.43 -6.69 10.74
C ILE A 113 7.36 -5.49 10.57
N GLY A 114 7.94 -5.33 9.37
CA GLY A 114 8.86 -4.22 9.08
C GLY A 114 8.17 -2.85 9.20
N LEU A 115 6.97 -2.71 8.62
CA LEU A 115 6.17 -1.49 8.69
C LEU A 115 5.77 -1.15 10.12
N ARG A 116 5.33 -2.14 10.91
CA ARG A 116 4.99 -1.93 12.32
C ARG A 116 6.19 -1.42 13.12
N ASN A 117 7.37 -2.02 12.92
CA ASN A 117 8.60 -1.59 13.59
C ASN A 117 9.00 -0.16 13.18
N ALA A 118 8.90 0.17 11.89
CA ALA A 118 9.17 1.51 11.40
C ALA A 118 8.21 2.56 12.01
N GLN A 119 6.91 2.26 12.05
CA GLN A 119 5.90 3.14 12.65
C GLN A 119 6.14 3.35 14.15
N ILE A 120 6.46 2.29 14.89
CA ILE A 120 6.80 2.38 16.32
C ILE A 120 8.03 3.26 16.52
N TYR A 121 9.06 3.06 15.69
CA TYR A 121 10.29 3.85 15.76
C TYR A 121 10.04 5.34 15.48
N GLU A 122 9.31 5.67 14.41
CA GLU A 122 8.95 7.05 14.07
C GLU A 122 8.15 7.73 15.18
N ARG A 123 7.16 7.03 15.75
CA ARG A 123 6.36 7.56 16.86
C ARG A 123 7.23 7.88 18.08
N SER A 124 8.14 6.97 18.43
CA SER A 124 9.10 7.17 19.53
C SER A 124 9.99 8.38 19.29
N GLN A 125 10.50 8.57 18.08
CA GLN A 125 11.32 9.75 17.74
C GLN A 125 10.51 11.05 17.85
N LEU A 126 9.26 11.06 17.39
CA LEU A 126 8.39 12.23 17.47
C LEU A 126 8.07 12.61 18.92
N GLU A 127 7.75 11.64 19.76
CA GLU A 127 7.49 11.86 21.19
C GLU A 127 8.73 12.42 21.91
N ASN A 128 9.90 11.84 21.66
CA ASN A 128 11.16 12.33 22.21
C ASN A 128 11.43 13.78 21.79
N LYS A 129 11.19 14.12 20.51
CA LYS A 129 11.39 15.48 20.00
C LYS A 129 10.41 16.48 20.63
N ARG A 130 9.14 16.10 20.81
CA ARG A 130 8.14 16.93 21.51
C ARG A 130 8.57 17.21 22.95
N ASN A 131 9.06 16.20 23.66
CA ASN A 131 9.53 16.36 25.04
C ASN A 131 10.75 17.29 25.13
N GLN A 132 11.71 17.18 24.19
CA GLN A 132 12.87 18.08 24.15
C GLN A 132 12.45 19.54 23.96
N VAL A 133 11.53 19.81 23.02
CA VAL A 133 11.02 21.18 22.81
C VAL A 133 10.35 21.74 24.06
N LEU A 134 9.59 20.93 24.79
CA LEU A 134 8.97 21.34 26.05
C LEU A 134 10.00 21.66 27.14
N LEU A 135 11.07 20.87 27.24
CA LEU A 135 12.17 21.12 28.18
C LEU A 135 12.94 22.40 27.85
N ASP A 136 13.16 22.69 26.56
CA ASP A 136 13.82 23.92 26.12
C ASP A 136 12.96 25.16 26.40
N LEU A 137 11.64 25.08 26.19
CA LEU A 137 10.71 26.15 26.53
C LEU A 137 10.65 26.41 28.04
N ALA A 138 10.73 25.37 28.88
CA ALA A 138 10.72 25.50 30.34
C ALA A 138 12.02 26.12 30.90
N ARG A 139 13.08 26.19 30.09
CA ARG A 139 14.38 26.79 30.45
C ARG A 139 14.53 28.25 30.02
N MET A 140 13.62 28.77 29.19
CA MET A 140 13.50 30.20 28.86
C MET A 140 12.67 30.94 29.92
#